data_AF-A0A1A2DQA6-F1
#
_entry.id   AF-A0A1A2DQA6-F1
#
_cell.length_a   1.000
_cell.length_b   1.000
_cell.length_c   1.000
_cell.angle_alpha   90.00
_cell.angle_beta   90.00
_cell.angle_gamma   90.00
#
_symmetry.space_group_name_H-M   'P 1'
#
loop_
_entity.id
_entity.type
_entity.pdbx_description
1 polymer ?
#
loop_
_entity_poly.entity_id
_entity_poly.type
_entity_poly.pdbx_seq_one_letter_code
_entity_poly.pdbx_strand_id
1 'polypeptide(L)'
;MSNNGLRHVERVSRAGPGPGYFRGLRPLPRGIKFNANQLHFIGLLVEELTANGVMEAARLYESPFSDYASTGPESMFSEADVDNIVGILNTVRANALPGRTGNLR
;
A
#
# COMPACT_ATOMS: atom_id res chain seq x y z
N MET A 1 51.90 -61.96 11.01
CA MET A 1 52.70 -61.00 10.21
C MET A 1 52.41 -61.24 8.74
N SER A 2 51.72 -60.31 8.07
CA SER A 2 51.93 -59.97 6.66
C SER A 2 51.01 -58.81 6.31
N ASN A 3 51.57 -57.61 6.34
CA ASN A 3 50.97 -56.41 5.81
C ASN A 3 51.23 -56.38 4.31
N ASN A 4 50.22 -56.15 3.50
CA ASN A 4 50.43 -55.36 2.29
C ASN A 4 49.13 -54.76 1.75
N GLY A 5 49.22 -53.50 1.33
CA GLY A 5 48.60 -53.14 0.07
C GLY A 5 47.46 -52.12 0.09
N LEU A 6 47.85 -50.85 0.11
CA LEU A 6 47.36 -49.83 -0.83
C LEU A 6 45.96 -49.21 -0.59
N ARG A 7 46.03 -47.95 -0.18
CA ARG A 7 45.39 -46.79 -0.84
C ARG A 7 43.86 -46.79 -0.89
N HIS A 8 43.26 -46.11 0.08
CA HIS A 8 42.02 -45.39 -0.19
C HIS A 8 42.00 -44.04 0.53
N VAL A 9 42.62 -43.06 -0.12
CA VAL A 9 42.24 -41.64 -0.12
C VAL A 9 41.68 -41.06 1.19
N GLU A 10 42.59 -40.71 2.09
CA GLU A 10 42.38 -39.57 2.98
C GLU A 10 42.26 -38.29 2.13
N ARG A 11 41.02 -37.96 1.72
CA ARG A 11 40.63 -36.63 1.23
C ARG A 11 39.17 -36.34 1.61
N VAL A 12 38.90 -36.24 2.92
CA VAL A 12 37.74 -35.45 3.37
C VAL A 12 38.21 -34.00 3.49
N SER A 13 38.43 -33.38 2.33
CA SER A 13 38.78 -31.95 2.24
C SER A 13 38.07 -31.35 1.04
N ARG A 14 36.91 -30.76 1.34
CA ARG A 14 36.14 -29.70 0.65
C ARG A 14 34.64 -29.98 0.74
N ALA A 15 34.08 -29.73 1.93
CA ALA A 15 32.72 -29.22 1.98
C ALA A 15 32.75 -27.84 1.33
N GLY A 16 32.31 -27.73 0.08
CA GLY A 16 32.02 -26.43 -0.52
C GLY A 16 30.85 -25.79 0.27
N PRO A 17 30.81 -24.44 0.40
CA PRO A 17 29.65 -23.81 0.98
C PRO A 17 28.42 -24.17 0.13
N GLY A 18 27.51 -24.97 0.69
CA GLY A 18 26.22 -25.26 0.07
C GLY A 18 25.46 -23.96 -0.21
N PRO A 19 24.49 -23.97 -1.14
CA PRO A 19 23.76 -22.77 -1.54
C PRO A 19 23.19 -22.10 -0.29
N GLY A 20 23.79 -20.97 0.07
CA GLY A 20 23.42 -20.20 1.23
C GLY A 20 21.97 -19.76 1.05
N TYR A 21 21.07 -20.35 1.83
CA TYR A 21 19.78 -19.74 2.08
C TYR A 21 20.09 -18.39 2.70
N PHE A 22 19.86 -17.31 1.94
CA PHE A 22 19.99 -15.93 2.38
C PHE A 22 19.06 -15.70 3.59
N ARG A 23 19.51 -16.10 4.78
CA ARG A 23 18.87 -15.86 6.06
C ARG A 23 19.44 -14.54 6.57
N GLY A 24 18.74 -13.44 6.30
CA GLY A 24 19.14 -12.13 6.81
C GLY A 24 18.48 -10.92 6.16
N LEU A 25 17.85 -11.08 5.00
CA LEU A 25 17.07 -9.99 4.43
C LEU A 25 15.69 -9.99 5.11
N ARG A 26 15.50 -9.10 6.09
CA ARG A 26 14.16 -8.62 6.41
C ARG A 26 13.59 -8.11 5.07
N PRO A 27 12.53 -8.72 4.51
CA PRO A 27 11.94 -8.20 3.29
C PRO A 27 11.67 -6.72 3.53
N LEU A 28 12.12 -5.86 2.61
CA LEU A 28 11.76 -4.45 2.66
C LEU A 28 10.24 -4.38 2.84
N PRO A 29 9.71 -3.51 3.71
CA PRO A 29 8.27 -3.34 3.81
C PRO A 29 7.78 -3.09 2.40
N ARG A 30 7.00 -4.05 1.90
CA ARG A 30 6.41 -3.97 0.57
C ARG A 30 5.67 -2.65 0.54
N GLY A 31 5.95 -1.80 -0.45
CA GLY A 31 5.20 -0.56 -0.64
C GLY A 31 3.70 -0.84 -0.55
N ILE A 32 2.92 0.14 -0.11
CA ILE A 32 1.49 -0.01 0.15
C ILE A 32 0.84 -0.71 -1.05
N LYS A 33 0.45 -1.98 -0.87
CA LYS A 33 -0.18 -2.78 -1.92
C LYS A 33 -1.67 -2.61 -1.77
N PHE A 34 -2.26 -1.72 -2.58
CA PHE A 34 -3.70 -1.65 -2.71
C PHE A 34 -4.22 -2.88 -3.48
N ASN A 35 -5.36 -3.40 -3.05
CA ASN A 35 -6.13 -4.38 -3.82
C ASN A 35 -6.91 -3.67 -4.94
N ALA A 36 -7.53 -4.45 -5.84
CA ALA A 36 -8.24 -3.88 -6.99
C ALA A 36 -9.38 -2.92 -6.60
N ASN A 37 -10.14 -3.24 -5.54
CA ASN A 37 -11.24 -2.41 -5.06
C ASN A 37 -10.74 -1.09 -4.47
N GLN A 38 -9.67 -1.14 -3.67
CA GLN A 38 -9.03 0.05 -3.12
C GLN A 38 -8.49 0.96 -4.22
N LEU A 39 -7.83 0.40 -5.24
CA LEU A 39 -7.33 1.19 -6.37
C LEU A 39 -8.47 1.82 -7.16
N HIS A 40 -9.56 1.08 -7.39
CA HIS A 40 -10.73 1.60 -8.08
C HIS A 40 -11.39 2.74 -7.30
N PHE A 41 -11.54 2.57 -5.98
CA PHE A 41 -12.07 3.61 -5.09
C PHE A 41 -11.25 4.91 -5.15
N ILE A 42 -9.91 4.81 -5.11
CA ILE A 42 -9.04 5.97 -5.28
C ILE A 42 -9.17 6.57 -6.69
N GLY A 43 -9.34 5.74 -7.73
CA GLY A 43 -9.61 6.20 -9.09
C GLY A 43 -10.87 7.09 -9.16
N LEU A 44 -11.98 6.63 -8.58
CA LEU A 44 -13.24 7.38 -8.53
C LEU A 44 -13.08 8.73 -7.80
N LEU A 45 -12.33 8.75 -6.69
CA LEU A 45 -12.01 9.99 -5.98
C LEU A 45 -11.29 10.99 -6.88
N VAL A 46 -10.27 10.54 -7.60
CA VAL A 46 -9.48 11.38 -8.52
C VAL A 46 -10.35 11.88 -9.66
N GLU A 47 -11.18 11.03 -10.24
CA GLU A 47 -12.11 11.41 -11.32
C GLU A 47 -13.08 12.51 -10.86
N GLU A 48 -13.73 12.34 -9.70
CA GLU A 48 -14.70 13.29 -9.21
C GLU A 48 -14.06 14.64 -8.83
N LEU A 49 -12.90 14.60 -8.16
CA LEU A 49 -12.13 15.81 -7.86
C LEU A 49 -11.65 16.53 -9.11
N THR A 50 -11.26 15.79 -10.16
CA THR A 50 -10.80 16.38 -11.43
C THR A 50 -11.97 16.99 -12.20
N ALA A 51 -13.14 16.34 -12.20
CA ALA A 51 -14.32 16.82 -12.91
C ALA A 51 -14.95 18.06 -12.24
N ASN A 52 -15.07 18.04 -10.91
CA ASN A 52 -15.82 19.06 -10.16
C ASN A 52 -14.93 20.08 -9.43
N GLY A 53 -13.64 19.81 -9.30
CA GLY A 53 -12.69 20.61 -8.51
C GLY A 53 -12.83 20.46 -7.00
N VAL A 54 -14.01 20.02 -6.51
CA VAL A 54 -14.31 19.77 -5.10
C VAL A 54 -15.19 18.54 -4.94
N MET A 55 -15.11 17.92 -3.76
CA MET A 55 -15.94 16.78 -3.37
C MET A 55 -16.26 16.87 -1.87
N GLU A 56 -17.49 16.56 -1.48
CA GLU A 56 -17.89 16.44 -0.08
C GLU A 56 -17.47 15.07 0.47
N ALA A 57 -16.99 15.02 1.72
CA ALA A 57 -16.64 13.74 2.36
C ALA A 57 -17.83 12.76 2.45
N ALA A 58 -19.06 13.27 2.61
CA ALA A 58 -20.27 12.44 2.66
C ALA A 58 -20.51 11.62 1.38
N ARG A 59 -19.96 12.05 0.23
CA ARG A 59 -20.07 11.32 -1.05
C ARG A 59 -19.42 9.95 -1.02
N LEU A 60 -18.48 9.71 -0.10
CA LEU A 60 -17.84 8.41 0.08
C LEU A 60 -18.82 7.28 0.48
N TYR A 61 -20.01 7.63 0.95
CA TYR A 61 -21.07 6.69 1.34
C TYR A 61 -22.20 6.60 0.32
N GLU A 62 -22.09 7.27 -0.83
CA GLU A 62 -23.07 7.23 -1.93
C GLU A 62 -22.55 6.35 -3.08
N SER A 63 -23.43 5.92 -3.99
CA SER A 63 -22.99 5.29 -5.25
C SER A 63 -22.27 6.34 -6.11
N PRO A 64 -21.14 6.02 -6.77
CA PRO A 64 -20.58 4.68 -7.01
C PRO A 64 -19.68 4.11 -5.90
N PHE A 65 -19.31 4.87 -4.87
CA PHE A 65 -18.37 4.43 -3.83
C PHE A 65 -18.93 3.27 -2.98
N SER A 66 -20.19 3.40 -2.57
CA SER A 66 -20.89 2.39 -1.76
C SER A 66 -21.05 1.03 -2.46
N ASP A 67 -21.00 0.98 -3.79
CA ASP A 67 -21.08 -0.27 -4.57
C ASP A 67 -19.83 -1.15 -4.36
N TYR A 68 -18.69 -0.53 -4.03
CA TYR A 68 -17.42 -1.22 -3.74
C TYR A 68 -17.12 -1.31 -2.24
N ALA A 69 -17.73 -0.42 -1.46
CA ALA A 69 -17.51 -0.24 -0.04
C ALA A 69 -18.86 -0.24 0.68
N SER A 70 -19.47 -1.43 0.82
CA SER A 70 -20.88 -1.58 1.23
C SER A 70 -21.21 -1.01 2.62
N THR A 71 -20.22 -0.92 3.51
CA THR A 71 -20.36 -0.27 4.83
C THR A 71 -19.60 1.05 4.92
N GLY A 72 -19.18 1.61 3.79
CA GLY A 72 -18.31 2.79 3.73
C GLY A 72 -16.83 2.46 3.51
N PRO A 73 -15.98 3.49 3.30
CA PRO A 73 -14.54 3.35 3.04
C PRO A 73 -13.80 2.57 4.13
N GLU A 74 -14.33 2.53 5.35
CA GLU A 74 -13.82 1.77 6.51
C GLU A 74 -13.82 0.25 6.27
N SER A 75 -14.62 -0.24 5.32
CA SER A 75 -14.58 -1.65 4.90
C SER A 75 -13.29 -2.03 4.16
N MET A 76 -12.58 -1.04 3.61
CA MET A 76 -11.39 -1.25 2.77
C MET A 76 -10.14 -0.56 3.31
N PHE A 77 -10.28 0.51 4.07
CA PHE A 77 -9.17 1.29 4.61
C PHE A 77 -9.19 1.26 6.13
N SER A 78 -8.03 1.47 6.76
CA SER A 78 -8.00 1.65 8.21
C SER A 78 -8.71 2.96 8.59
N GLU A 79 -9.25 3.06 9.81
CA GLU A 79 -9.89 4.30 10.30
C GLU A 79 -8.97 5.52 10.13
N ALA A 80 -7.68 5.37 10.46
CA ALA A 80 -6.69 6.42 10.26
C ALA A 80 -6.51 6.82 8.77
N ASP A 81 -6.60 5.86 7.84
CA ASP A 81 -6.52 6.15 6.41
C ASP A 81 -7.80 6.83 5.91
N VAL A 82 -8.98 6.46 6.43
CA VAL A 82 -10.24 7.14 6.12
C VAL A 82 -10.22 8.58 6.62
N ASP A 83 -9.78 8.82 7.84
CA ASP A 83 -9.59 10.16 8.39
C ASP A 83 -8.64 11.00 7.53
N ASN A 84 -7.54 10.39 7.06
CA ASN A 84 -6.60 11.05 6.15
C ASN A 84 -7.27 11.41 4.81
N ILE A 85 -8.04 10.49 4.21
CA ILE A 85 -8.79 10.76 2.96
C ILE A 85 -9.76 11.93 3.17
N VAL A 86 -10.56 11.90 4.23
CA VAL A 86 -11.53 12.96 4.55
C VAL A 86 -10.82 14.29 4.78
N GLY A 87 -9.70 14.30 5.51
CA GLY A 87 -8.88 15.49 5.74
C GLY A 87 -8.33 16.09 4.45
N ILE A 88 -7.88 15.25 3.50
CA ILE A 88 -7.43 15.68 2.18
C ILE A 88 -8.58 16.31 1.39
N LEU A 89 -9.76 15.67 1.33
CA LEU A 89 -10.93 16.20 0.61
C LEU A 89 -11.33 17.58 1.14
N ASN A 90 -11.37 17.73 2.47
CA ASN A 90 -11.68 19.00 3.12
C ASN A 90 -10.63 20.08 2.79
N THR A 91 -9.35 19.71 2.76
CA THR A 91 -8.27 20.63 2.39
C THR A 91 -8.37 21.08 0.94
N VAL A 92 -8.62 20.15 0.01
CA VAL A 92 -8.82 20.47 -1.42
C VAL A 92 -9.99 21.42 -1.59
N ARG A 93 -11.14 21.12 -0.94
CA ARG A 93 -12.31 21.99 -0.95
C ARG A 93 -12.02 23.40 -0.41
N ALA A 94 -11.32 23.49 0.71
CA ALA A 94 -10.98 24.77 1.32
C ALA A 94 -10.05 25.62 0.43
N ASN A 95 -9.17 24.98 -0.35
CA ASN A 95 -8.29 25.67 -1.29
C ASN A 95 -9.00 26.03 -2.61
N ALA A 96 -9.96 25.23 -3.05
CA ALA A 96 -10.70 25.44 -4.30
C ALA A 96 -11.80 26.50 -4.17
N LEU A 97 -12.41 26.61 -2.99
CA LEU A 97 -13.32 27.71 -2.69
C LEU A 97 -12.48 28.91 -2.26
N PRO A 98 -12.39 29.99 -3.06
CA PRO A 98 -11.77 31.21 -2.57
C PRO A 98 -12.52 31.58 -1.29
N GLY A 99 -11.78 31.68 -0.19
CA GLY A 99 -12.32 32.22 1.05
C GLY A 99 -13.15 33.42 0.67
N ARG A 100 -14.40 33.47 1.12
CA ARG A 100 -15.23 34.67 1.03
C ARG A 100 -14.51 35.73 1.85
N THR A 101 -13.46 36.31 1.28
CA THR A 101 -12.88 37.57 1.67
C THR A 101 -13.92 38.57 1.21
N GLY A 102 -14.97 38.66 2.03
CA GLY A 102 -15.96 39.71 1.97
C GLY A 102 -15.21 41.00 2.21
N ASN A 103 -14.74 41.60 1.14
CA ASN A 103 -14.44 43.02 1.08
C ASN A 103 -15.78 43.73 1.22
N LEU A 104 -16.26 43.89 2.45
CA LEU A 104 -17.31 44.85 2.78
C LEU A 104 -16.63 46.04 3.45
N ARG A 105 -16.30 46.99 2.57
CA ARG A 105 -16.25 48.45 2.78
C ARG A 105 -15.38 49.00 3.90
#